data_AF-A0A969SLH2-F1
#
_entry.id   AF-A0A969SLH2-F1
#
_cell.length_a   1.000
_cell.length_b   1.000
_cell.length_c   1.000
_cell.angle_alpha   90.00
_cell.angle_beta   90.00
_cell.angle_gamma   90.00
#
_symmetry.space_group_name_H-M   'P 1'
#
loop_
_entity.id
_entity.type
_entity.pdbx_description
1 polymer ?
#
loop_
_entity_poly.entity_id
_entity_poly.type
_entity_poly.pdbx_seq_one_letter_code
_entity_poly.pdbx_strand_id
1 'polypeptide(L)'
;MMQTVVKNLAIVFYLIMACCFFVQWLSFFIDDKEMNSAQRYFSMIILALATILWPLIVPLAYLELLKFHKKHKQVIDLIINLSDAKLCDE
;
A
#
# COMPACT_ATOMS: atom_id res chain seq x y z
N MET A 1 -12.68 -31.66 15.50
CA MET A 1 -11.39 -31.78 14.79
C MET A 1 -11.29 -30.82 13.59
N MET A 2 -12.25 -30.86 12.64
CA MET A 2 -12.22 -30.02 11.44
C MET A 2 -12.20 -28.50 11.72
N GLN A 3 -13.00 -28.02 12.67
CA GLN A 3 -13.04 -26.60 13.08
C GLN A 3 -11.69 -26.07 13.59
N THR A 4 -10.95 -26.89 14.35
CA THR A 4 -9.63 -26.51 14.90
C THR A 4 -8.59 -26.35 13.79
N VAL A 5 -8.64 -27.23 12.77
CA VAL A 5 -7.73 -27.18 11.62
C VAL A 5 -7.98 -25.91 10.80
N VAL A 6 -9.25 -25.58 10.52
CA VAL A 6 -9.62 -24.38 9.77
C VAL A 6 -9.17 -23.11 10.50
N LYS A 7 -9.39 -23.03 11.82
CA LYS A 7 -8.93 -21.90 12.63
C LYS A 7 -7.41 -21.73 12.55
N ASN A 8 -6.65 -22.81 12.72
CA ASN A 8 -5.19 -22.74 12.68
C ASN A 8 -4.67 -22.34 11.29
N LEU A 9 -5.29 -22.84 10.22
CA LEU A 9 -4.96 -22.45 8.85
C LEU A 9 -5.21 -20.96 8.62
N ALA A 10 -6.34 -20.43 9.10
CA ALA A 10 -6.66 -19.01 9.02
C ALA A 10 -5.65 -18.14 9.78
N ILE A 11 -5.20 -18.57 10.96
CA ILE A 11 -4.16 -17.87 11.73
C ILE A 11 -2.84 -17.85 10.96
N VAL A 12 -2.41 -18.99 10.42
CA VAL A 12 -1.17 -19.07 9.63
C VAL A 12 -1.25 -18.16 8.40
N PHE A 13 -2.37 -18.21 7.68
CA PHE A 13 -2.59 -17.34 6.53
C PHE A 13 -2.53 -15.85 6.92
N TYR A 14 -3.19 -15.47 8.03
CA TYR A 14 -3.17 -14.11 8.54
C TYR A 14 -1.74 -13.66 8.86
N LEU A 15 -0.94 -14.50 9.52
CA LEU A 15 0.45 -14.18 9.87
C LEU A 15 1.36 -14.07 8.63
N ILE A 16 1.20 -14.95 7.65
CA ILE A 16 1.95 -14.89 6.38
C ILE A 16 1.64 -13.58 5.66
N MET A 17 0.36 -13.24 5.50
CA MET A 17 -0.05 -12.00 4.84
C MET A 17 0.47 -10.77 5.58
N ALA A 18 0.34 -10.74 6.91
CA ALA A 18 0.87 -9.65 7.74
C ALA A 18 2.39 -9.48 7.54
N CYS A 19 3.15 -10.59 7.49
CA CYS A 19 4.58 -10.56 7.25
C CYS A 19 4.91 -10.00 5.85
N CYS A 20 4.21 -10.45 4.81
CA CYS A 20 4.39 -9.93 3.44
C CYS A 20 4.14 -8.42 3.36
N PHE A 21 3.05 -7.92 3.95
CA PHE A 21 2.75 -6.49 3.98
C PHE A 21 3.77 -5.71 4.81
N PHE A 22 4.17 -6.23 5.97
CA PHE A 22 5.17 -5.61 6.80
C PHE A 22 6.51 -5.44 6.06
N VAL A 23 6.98 -6.47 5.36
CA VAL A 23 8.23 -6.40 4.58
C VAL A 23 8.14 -5.34 3.48
N GLN A 24 7.04 -5.32 2.72
CA GLN A 24 6.81 -4.32 1.68
C GLN A 24 6.83 -2.90 2.26
N TRP A 25 6.03 -2.65 3.30
CA TRP A 25 5.94 -1.34 3.92
C TRP A 25 7.24 -0.94 4.63
N LEU A 26 7.97 -1.88 5.23
CA LEU A 26 9.28 -1.64 5.82
C LEU A 26 10.30 -1.26 4.73
N SER A 27 10.26 -1.91 3.57
CA SER A 27 11.10 -1.55 2.43
C SER A 27 10.87 -0.11 2.00
N PHE A 28 9.60 0.30 1.83
CA PHE A 28 9.25 1.70 1.52
C PHE A 28 9.71 2.67 2.61
N PHE A 29 9.55 2.30 3.88
CA PHE A 29 9.99 3.12 5.01
C PHE A 29 11.52 3.29 5.09
N ILE A 30 12.30 2.28 4.68
CA ILE A 30 13.76 2.37 4.66
C ILE A 30 14.26 3.19 3.47
N ASP A 31 13.58 3.08 2.32
CA ASP A 31 13.97 3.78 1.09
C ASP A 31 13.70 5.29 1.16
N ASP A 32 12.78 5.72 2.02
CA ASP A 32 12.54 7.13 2.33
C ASP A 32 13.71 7.75 3.13
N LYS A 33 14.70 8.25 2.40
CA LYS A 33 15.92 8.88 2.93
C LYS A 33 15.73 10.31 3.44
N GLU A 34 14.61 10.96 3.15
CA GLU A 34 14.39 12.37 3.52
C GLU A 34 13.73 12.54 4.90
N MET A 35 13.42 11.44 5.59
CA MET A 35 12.70 11.49 6.86
C MET A 35 13.57 11.91 8.05
N ASN A 36 13.13 12.95 8.76
CA ASN A 36 13.72 13.38 10.03
C ASN A 36 13.51 12.32 11.13
N SER A 37 14.44 12.25 12.09
CA SER A 37 14.45 11.28 13.20
C SER A 37 13.12 11.17 13.97
N ALA A 38 12.46 12.30 14.24
CA ALA A 38 11.15 12.31 14.91
C ALA A 38 10.04 11.68 14.06
N GLN A 39 9.98 12.03 12.76
CA GLN A 39 9.01 11.44 11.83
C GLN A 39 9.25 9.94 11.67
N ARG A 40 10.52 9.51 11.71
CA ARG A 40 10.91 8.09 11.65
C ARG A 40 10.31 7.27 12.78
N TYR A 41 10.27 7.80 13.99
CA TYR A 41 9.64 7.13 15.12
C TYR A 41 8.11 7.01 14.93
N PHE A 42 7.43 8.09 14.54
CA PHE A 42 5.99 8.05 14.29
C PHE A 42 5.62 7.06 13.17
N SER A 43 6.38 7.07 12.09
CA SER A 43 6.14 6.17 10.95
C SER A 43 6.40 4.71 11.30
N MET A 44 7.31 4.38 12.23
CA MET A 44 7.41 3.00 12.76
C MET A 44 6.16 2.58 13.52
N ILE A 45 5.57 3.47 14.33
CA ILE A 45 4.32 3.17 15.05
C ILE A 45 3.19 2.94 14.04
N ILE A 46 3.09 3.79 13.01
CA ILE A 46 2.10 3.64 11.95
C ILE A 46 2.31 2.31 11.20
N LEU A 47 3.55 1.93 10.89
CA LEU A 47 3.89 0.66 10.27
C LEU A 47 3.41 -0.55 11.11
N ALA A 48 3.65 -0.51 12.42
CA ALA A 48 3.19 -1.56 13.34
C ALA A 48 1.66 -1.62 13.41
N LEU A 49 0.99 -0.48 13.55
CA LEU A 49 -0.47 -0.40 13.57
C LEU A 49 -1.08 -0.88 12.25
N ALA A 50 -0.50 -0.49 11.13
CA ALA A 50 -0.93 -0.91 9.80
C ALA A 50 -0.81 -2.42 9.63
N THR A 51 0.22 -3.04 10.19
CA THR A 51 0.46 -4.49 10.09
C THR A 51 -0.54 -5.28 10.93
N ILE A 52 -0.89 -4.80 12.12
CA ILE A 52 -1.92 -5.42 12.95
C ILE A 52 -3.30 -5.24 12.33
N LEU A 53 -3.58 -4.06 11.79
CA LEU A 53 -4.87 -3.71 11.19
C LEU A 53 -4.91 -3.95 9.68
N TRP A 54 -4.01 -4.78 9.14
CA TRP A 54 -3.88 -4.99 7.69
C TRP A 54 -5.19 -5.35 6.98
N PRO A 55 -6.12 -6.17 7.55
CA PRO A 55 -7.37 -6.50 6.86
C PRO A 55 -8.29 -5.30 6.67
N LEU A 56 -8.11 -4.23 7.46
CA LEU A 56 -8.87 -2.98 7.34
C LEU A 56 -8.09 -1.92 6.55
N ILE A 57 -6.78 -1.80 6.83
CA ILE A 57 -5.91 -0.79 6.20
C ILE A 57 -5.80 -1.06 4.70
N VAL A 58 -5.60 -2.31 4.28
CA VAL A 58 -5.39 -2.66 2.86
C VAL A 58 -6.61 -2.30 2.00
N PRO A 59 -7.86 -2.66 2.36
CA PRO A 59 -9.04 -2.20 1.62
C PRO A 59 -9.22 -0.69 1.62
N LEU A 60 -8.95 -0.01 2.75
CA LEU A 60 -9.05 1.44 2.82
C LEU A 60 -8.03 2.13 1.90
N ALA A 61 -6.77 1.67 1.91
CA ALA A 61 -5.74 2.16 1.02
C ALA A 61 -6.11 1.95 -0.46
N TYR A 62 -6.71 0.80 -0.79
CA TYR A 62 -7.19 0.54 -2.14
C TYR A 62 -8.35 1.46 -2.54
N LEU A 63 -9.29 1.73 -1.63
CA LEU A 63 -10.39 2.67 -1.87
C LEU A 63 -9.89 4.10 -2.07
N GLU A 64 -8.89 4.51 -1.30
CA GLU A 64 -8.27 5.82 -1.44
C GLU A 64 -7.53 5.94 -2.77
N LEU A 65 -6.78 4.91 -3.16
CA LEU A 65 -6.13 4.83 -4.47
C LEU A 65 -7.17 4.87 -5.62
N LEU A 66 -8.30 4.18 -5.49
CA LEU A 66 -9.37 4.21 -6.48
C LEU A 66 -10.01 5.60 -6.58
N LYS A 67 -10.25 6.27 -5.45
CA LYS A 67 -10.75 7.65 -5.43
C LYS A 67 -9.76 8.62 -6.07
N PHE A 68 -8.47 8.45 -5.78
CA PHE A 68 -7.40 9.24 -6.37
C PHE A 68 -7.37 9.05 -7.89
N HIS A 69 -7.36 7.80 -8.37
CA HIS A 69 -7.42 7.51 -9.80
C HIS A 69 -8.65 8.13 -10.46
N LYS A 70 -9.84 8.02 -9.85
CA LYS A 70 -11.06 8.60 -10.41
C LYS A 70 -10.99 10.13 -10.50
N LYS A 71 -10.44 10.80 -9.49
CA LYS A 71 -10.29 12.26 -9.45
C LYS A 71 -9.25 12.76 -10.45
N HIS A 72 -8.14 12.04 -10.60
CA HIS A 72 -7.01 12.46 -11.43
C HIS A 72 -7.01 11.83 -12.84
N LYS A 73 -7.99 10.98 -13.16
CA LYS A 73 -8.11 10.32 -14.48
C LYS A 73 -8.03 11.32 -15.63
N GLN A 74 -8.71 12.46 -15.53
CA GLN A 74 -8.70 13.46 -16.60
C GLN A 74 -7.32 14.07 -16.83
N VAL A 75 -6.56 14.33 -15.76
CA VAL A 75 -5.21 14.88 -15.88
C VAL A 75 -4.24 13.84 -16.45
N ILE A 76 -4.37 12.58 -16.01
CA ILE A 76 -3.55 11.47 -16.51
C ILE A 76 -3.84 11.22 -18.01
N ASP A 77 -5.11 11.18 -18.42
CA ASP A 77 -5.50 11.06 -19.84
C ASP A 77 -4.92 12.21 -20.67
N LEU A 78 -4.95 13.44 -20.13
CA LEU A 78 -4.47 14.62 -20.84
C LEU A 78 -2.94 14.59 -21.01
N ILE A 79 -2.19 14.16 -19.98
CA ILE A 79 -0.73 13.97 -20.07
C ILE A 79 -0.36 12.88 -21.08
N ILE A 80 -1.08 11.75 -21.08
CA ILE A 80 -0.84 10.66 -22.04
C ILE A 80 -1.11 11.13 -23.47
N ASN A 81 -2.27 11.74 -23.72
CA ASN A 81 -2.60 12.26 -25.05
C ASN A 81 -1.65 13.37 -25.51
N LEU A 82 -1.21 14.24 -24.60
CA LEU A 82 -0.22 15.28 -24.92
C LEU A 82 1.15 14.68 -25.28
N SER A 83 1.57 13.62 -24.57
CA SER A 83 2.80 12.90 -24.90
C SER A 83 2.72 12.24 -26.27
N ASP A 84 1.59 11.63 -26.63
CA ASP A 84 1.38 11.01 -27.94
C ASP A 84 1.33 12.04 -29.08
N ALA A 85 0.69 13.19 -28.86
CA ALA A 85 0.67 14.27 -29.83
C ALA A 85 2.09 14.79 -30.11
N LYS A 86 2.90 14.97 -29.07
CA LYS A 86 4.27 15.46 -29.20
C LYS A 86 5.19 14.50 -29.95
N LEU A 87 4.93 13.19 -29.88
CA LEU A 87 5.69 12.17 -30.63
C LEU A 87 5.30 12.09 -32.12
N CYS A 88 4.16 12.65 -32.52
CA CYS A 88 3.73 12.69 -33.94
C CYS A 88 4.26 13.92 -34.69
N ASP A 89 4.74 14.95 -33.99
CA ASP A 89 5.23 16.21 -34.57
C ASP A 89 6.78 16.23 -34.75
N GLU A 90 7.48 15.14 -34.44
CA GLU A 90 8.93 14.92 -34.69
C GLU A 90 9.17 13.96 -35.86
#